data_AF-M4GI21-F1
#
_entry.id   AF-M4GI21-F1
#
_cell.length_a   1.000
_cell.length_b   1.000
_cell.length_c   1.000
_cell.angle_alpha   90.00
_cell.angle_beta   90.00
_cell.angle_gamma   90.00
#
_symmetry.space_group_name_H-M   'P 1'
#
loop_
_entity.id
_entity.type
_entity.pdbx_description
1 polymer ?
#
loop_
_entity_poly.entity_id
_entity_poly.type
_entity_poly.pdbx_seq_one_letter_code
_entity_poly.pdbx_strand_id
1 'polypeptide(L)' 'MTHQLRKSHPLLKLMNHSLIDLPTPSNISYWWNFGSLLGFTL' A
#
# COMPACT_ATOMS: atom_id res chain seq x y z
N MET A 1 -16.09 18.61 1.74
CA MET A 1 -15.31 17.76 0.81
C MET A 1 -13.83 17.97 1.11
N THR A 2 -13.23 17.19 1.99
CA THR A 2 -11.80 17.35 2.31
C THR A 2 -10.99 16.89 1.11
N HIS A 3 -10.42 17.84 0.36
CA HIS A 3 -9.48 17.56 -0.70
C HIS A 3 -8.24 16.93 -0.07
N GLN A 4 -8.22 15.60 -0.02
CA GLN A 4 -7.12 14.82 0.53
C GLN A 4 -5.88 15.13 -0.31
N LEU A 5 -4.98 15.98 0.21
CA LEU A 5 -3.71 16.35 -0.45
C LEU A 5 -2.89 15.11 -0.90
N ARG A 6 -3.11 13.99 -0.19
CA ARG A 6 -2.58 12.65 -0.50
C ARG A 6 -3.05 12.08 -1.85
N LYS A 7 -4.27 12.35 -2.30
CA LYS A 7 -4.82 11.82 -3.57
C LYS A 7 -4.68 12.79 -4.75
N SER A 8 -4.40 14.06 -4.48
CA SER A 8 -4.28 15.09 -5.52
C SER A 8 -2.89 15.21 -6.11
N HIS A 9 -1.83 15.04 -5.31
CA HIS A 9 -0.46 15.07 -5.81
C HIS A 9 -0.14 13.77 -6.55
N PRO A 10 0.31 13.79 -7.82
CA PRO A 10 0.43 12.60 -8.67
C PRO A 10 1.35 11.52 -8.07
N LEU A 11 2.46 11.92 -7.43
CA LEU A 11 3.35 10.98 -6.72
C LEU A 11 2.67 10.36 -5.49
N LEU A 12 1.94 11.15 -4.71
CA LEU A 12 1.26 10.65 -3.51
C LEU A 12 0.04 9.80 -3.85
N LYS A 13 -0.59 10.04 -5.01
CA LYS A 13 -1.69 9.23 -5.53
C LYS A 13 -1.22 7.81 -5.90
N LEU A 14 -0.07 7.70 -6.57
CA LEU A 14 0.53 6.40 -6.89
C LEU A 14 0.88 5.62 -5.62
N MET A 15 1.58 6.26 -4.67
CA MET A 15 1.93 5.64 -3.39
C MET A 15 0.69 5.23 -2.58
N ASN A 16 -0.37 6.04 -2.58
CA ASN A 16 -1.62 5.66 -1.91
C ASN A 16 -2.22 4.41 -2.55
N HIS A 17 -2.30 4.33 -3.88
CA HIS A 17 -2.90 3.16 -4.53
C HIS A 17 -2.07 1.88 -4.34
N SER A 18 -0.75 1.98 -4.25
CA SER A 18 0.13 0.81 -4.13
C SER A 18 0.31 0.30 -2.69
N LEU A 19 0.22 1.18 -1.69
CA LEU A 19 0.54 0.83 -0.29
C LEU A 19 -0.63 0.98 0.68
N ILE A 20 -1.57 1.89 0.43
CA ILE A 20 -2.60 2.28 1.41
C ILE A 20 -3.99 1.82 0.97
N ASP A 21 -4.36 2.09 -0.28
CA ASP A 21 -5.64 1.74 -0.90
C ASP A 21 -5.48 0.51 -1.82
N LEU A 22 -4.59 -0.42 -1.46
CA LEU A 22 -4.43 -1.67 -2.20
C LEU A 22 -5.51 -2.66 -1.75
N PRO A 23 -6.38 -3.17 -2.65
CA PRO A 23 -7.38 -4.17 -2.30
C PRO A 23 -6.70 -5.53 -2.08
N THR A 24 -6.36 -5.84 -0.84
CA THR A 24 -5.83 -7.16 -0.46
C THR A 24 -6.98 -8.09 -0.05
N PRO A 25 -6.97 -9.35 -0.51
CA PRO A 25 -7.98 -10.32 -0.11
C PRO A 25 -7.91 -10.54 1.41
N SER A 26 -9.08 -10.60 2.05
CA SER A 26 -9.21 -10.78 3.51
C SER A 26 -8.69 -12.12 4.03
N ASN A 27 -8.49 -13.10 3.14
CA ASN A 27 -7.96 -14.43 3.45
C ASN A 27 -6.51 -14.61 2.95
N ILE A 28 -5.65 -13.62 3.16
CA ILE A 28 -4.22 -13.73 2.83
C ILE A 28 -3.52 -14.68 3.81
N SER A 29 -2.78 -15.64 3.29
CA SER A 29 -1.99 -16.57 4.10
C SER A 29 -0.77 -15.89 4.72
N TYR A 30 -0.26 -16.44 5.82
CA TYR A 30 0.96 -15.93 6.48
C TYR A 30 2.17 -15.84 5.54
N TRP A 31 2.23 -16.66 4.48
CA TRP A 31 3.29 -16.64 3.48
C TRP A 31 3.42 -15.30 2.75
N TRP A 32 2.35 -14.51 2.67
CA TRP A 32 2.38 -13.19 2.05
C TRP A 32 3.22 -12.16 2.87
N ASN A 33 3.41 -12.39 4.17
CA ASN A 33 4.23 -11.52 5.03
C ASN A 33 5.74 -11.68 4.79
N PHE A 34 6.20 -12.73 4.10
CA PHE A 34 7.61 -12.88 3.78
C PHE A 34 8.11 -11.84 2.78
N GLY A 35 7.22 -11.34 1.91
CA GLY A 35 7.58 -10.26 0.96
C GLY A 35 7.96 -8.96 1.67
N SER A 36 7.18 -8.54 2.68
CA SER A 36 7.52 -7.37 3.49
C SER A 36 8.75 -7.59 4.36
N LEU A 37 8.95 -8.82 4.84
CA LEU A 37 10.12 -9.15 5.65
C LEU A 37 11.41 -9.05 4.83
N LEU A 38 11.41 -9.56 3.59
CA LEU A 38 12.54 -9.43 2.66
C LEU A 38 12.88 -7.97 2.35
N GLY A 39 11.86 -7.12 2.17
CA GLY A 39 12.07 -5.68 1.96
C GLY A 39 12.57 -4.93 3.21
N PHE A 40 12.41 -5.50 4.41
CA PHE A 40 12.93 -4.93 5.65
C PHE A 40 14.39 -5.34 5.91
N THR A 41 14.80 -6.53 5.48
CA THR A 41 16.17 -7.04 5.65
C THR A 41 17.13 -6.67 4.52
N LEU A 42 16.63 -6.22 3.37
CA LEU A 42 17.42 -5.60 2.29
C LEU A 42 17.80 -4.16 2.63
#